data_AF-W1XE60-F1
#
_entry.id   AF-W1XE60-F1
#
_cell.length_a   1.000
_cell.length_b   1.000
_cell.length_c   1.000
_cell.angle_alpha   90.00
_cell.angle_beta   90.00
_cell.angle_gamma   90.00
#
_symmetry.space_group_name_H-M   'P 1'
#
loop_
_entity.id
_entity.type
_entity.pdbx_description
1 polymer ?
#
loop_
_entity_poly.entity_id
_entity_poly.type
_entity_poly.pdbx_seq_one_letter_code
_entity_poly.pdbx_strand_id
1 'polypeptide(L)'
;LKLQPHRRFSRYLTNAEKILGLLSIPSGDYYIEDDTISTLGIGMTRSGKGEGVIAPTIDINSRAEIQPSMIIGDPKGEHYQSSYKTMRKRGYAVEVLN
;
A
#
# COMPACT_ATOMS: atom_id res chain seq x y z
N LEU A 1 7.02 33.76 -4.96
CA LEU A 1 5.59 34.01 -5.30
C LEU A 1 4.74 32.88 -4.73
N LYS A 2 4.17 33.03 -3.53
CA LYS A 2 3.26 32.04 -2.92
C LYS A 2 1.85 32.27 -3.48
N LEU A 3 1.45 31.47 -4.47
CA LEU A 3 0.05 31.36 -4.88
C LEU A 3 -0.72 30.67 -3.75
N GLN A 4 -1.52 31.42 -3.00
CA GLN A 4 -2.48 30.83 -2.07
C GLN A 4 -3.56 30.11 -2.90
N PRO A 5 -3.78 28.79 -2.73
CA PRO A 5 -4.82 28.12 -3.50
C PRO A 5 -6.18 28.61 -3.00
N HIS A 6 -7.02 29.08 -3.92
CA HIS A 6 -8.42 29.36 -3.64
C HIS A 6 -9.09 28.02 -3.25
N ARG A 7 -9.27 27.76 -1.95
CA ARG A 7 -9.65 26.45 -1.37
C ARG A 7 -10.85 25.78 -2.05
N ARG A 8 -11.80 26.58 -2.57
CA ARG A 8 -12.93 26.08 -3.37
C ARG A 8 -12.48 25.45 -4.68
N PHE A 9 -11.67 26.17 -5.45
CA PHE A 9 -11.19 25.72 -6.77
C PHE A 9 -10.34 24.46 -6.65
N SER A 10 -9.41 24.42 -5.69
CA SER A 10 -8.60 23.23 -5.41
C SER A 10 -9.48 22.00 -5.07
N ARG A 11 -10.54 22.18 -4.29
CA ARG A 11 -11.46 21.08 -3.95
C ARG A 11 -12.27 20.58 -5.15
N TYR A 12 -12.68 21.48 -6.04
CA TYR A 12 -13.34 21.09 -7.30
C TYR A 12 -12.40 20.31 -8.21
N LEU A 13 -11.16 20.78 -8.36
CA LEU A 13 -10.15 20.10 -9.17
C LEU A 13 -9.86 18.70 -8.63
N THR A 14 -9.62 18.55 -7.32
CA THR A 14 -9.38 17.24 -6.70
C THR A 14 -10.58 16.30 -6.81
N ASN A 15 -11.81 16.82 -6.72
CA ASN A 15 -13.01 15.98 -6.93
C ASN A 15 -13.15 15.56 -8.39
N ALA A 16 -12.84 16.44 -9.34
CA ALA A 16 -12.85 16.10 -10.76
C ALA A 16 -11.77 15.06 -11.09
N GLU A 17 -10.55 15.21 -10.58
CA GLU A 17 -9.46 14.22 -10.75
C GLU A 17 -9.84 12.85 -10.16
N LYS A 18 -10.57 12.82 -9.05
CA LYS A 18 -11.13 11.57 -8.48
C LYS A 18 -12.19 10.94 -9.37
N ILE A 19 -13.16 11.74 -9.86
CA ILE A 19 -14.26 11.26 -10.72
C ILE A 19 -13.71 10.74 -12.05
N LEU A 20 -12.73 11.45 -12.62
CA LEU A 20 -12.08 11.11 -13.89
C LEU A 20 -11.06 9.97 -13.75
N GLY A 21 -10.82 9.46 -12.53
CA GLY A 21 -9.84 8.39 -12.28
C GLY A 21 -8.38 8.81 -12.48
N LEU A 22 -8.10 10.10 -12.70
CA LEU A 22 -6.75 10.63 -12.94
C LEU A 22 -5.85 10.52 -11.70
N LEU A 23 -6.43 10.55 -10.50
CA LEU A 23 -5.74 10.25 -9.25
C LEU A 23 -5.55 8.74 -9.00
N SER A 24 -6.18 7.89 -9.79
CA SER A 24 -6.21 6.43 -9.58
C SER A 24 -5.21 5.68 -10.46
N ILE A 25 -4.42 6.38 -11.29
CA ILE A 25 -3.36 5.74 -12.05
C ILE A 25 -2.21 5.48 -11.07
N PRO A 26 -1.88 4.21 -10.74
CA PRO A 26 -0.70 3.92 -9.95
C PRO A 26 0.51 4.49 -10.68
N SER A 27 1.35 5.25 -10.00
CA SER A 27 2.58 5.76 -10.60
C SER A 27 3.59 4.62 -10.70
N GLY A 28 3.81 4.13 -11.93
CA GLY A 28 4.86 3.15 -12.24
C GLY A 28 4.37 1.70 -12.33
N ASP A 29 5.24 0.86 -12.88
CA ASP A 29 5.00 -0.57 -13.08
C ASP A 29 5.76 -1.38 -12.02
N TYR A 30 5.13 -2.44 -11.53
CA TYR A 30 5.78 -3.44 -10.68
C TYR A 30 6.11 -4.66 -11.53
N TYR A 31 7.38 -5.05 -11.54
CA TYR A 31 7.80 -6.36 -12.00
C TYR A 31 7.58 -7.37 -10.87
N ILE A 32 6.86 -8.45 -11.16
CA ILE A 32 6.50 -9.50 -10.18
C ILE A 32 7.19 -10.78 -10.63
N GLU A 33 7.97 -11.37 -9.73
CA GLU A 33 8.41 -12.76 -9.85
C GLU A 33 7.40 -13.64 -9.13
N ASP A 34 6.81 -14.60 -9.85
CA ASP A 34 5.72 -15.47 -9.37
C ASP A 34 6.21 -16.85 -8.90
N ASP A 35 7.50 -17.15 -9.09
CA ASP A 35 8.15 -18.33 -8.53
C ASP A 35 8.32 -18.25 -7.00
N THR A 36 8.40 -19.43 -6.37
CA THR A 36 8.61 -19.54 -4.91
C THR A 36 10.08 -19.29 -4.55
N ILE A 37 10.47 -18.02 -4.46
CA ILE A 37 11.82 -17.60 -4.09
C ILE A 37 11.86 -16.91 -2.72
N SER A 38 12.98 -17.06 -2.01
CA SER A 38 13.23 -16.34 -0.75
C SER A 38 14.00 -15.05 -1.02
N THR A 39 13.44 -13.91 -0.62
CA THR A 39 14.07 -12.58 -0.80
C THR A 39 14.46 -11.96 0.54
N LEU A 40 15.67 -11.39 0.62
CA LEU A 40 16.16 -10.67 1.81
C LEU A 40 16.47 -9.21 1.46
N GLY A 41 15.74 -8.27 2.06
CA GLY A 41 16.01 -6.83 1.98
C GLY A 41 16.56 -6.30 3.31
N ILE A 42 17.77 -5.73 3.30
CA ILE A 42 18.40 -5.15 4.49
C ILE A 42 18.35 -3.62 4.38
N GLY A 43 17.86 -2.96 5.42
CA GLY A 43 17.82 -1.50 5.45
C GLY A 43 17.68 -0.95 6.87
N MET A 44 18.42 0.12 7.16
CA MET A 44 18.33 0.84 8.43
C MET A 44 16.97 1.53 8.62
N THR A 45 16.69 2.05 9.82
CA THR A 45 15.52 2.90 10.05
C THR A 45 15.56 4.12 9.12
N ARG A 46 14.40 4.52 8.58
CA ARG A 46 14.26 5.60 7.57
C ARG A 46 14.84 5.31 6.17
N SER A 47 15.15 4.05 5.87
CA SER A 47 15.47 3.61 4.49
C SER A 47 14.26 3.49 3.56
N GLY A 48 13.05 3.69 4.07
CA GLY A 48 11.82 3.56 3.29
C GLY A 48 11.36 2.11 3.06
N LYS A 49 12.03 1.09 3.62
CA LYS A 49 11.68 -0.34 3.41
C LYS A 49 10.21 -0.69 3.67
N GLY A 50 9.55 0.00 4.62
CA GLY A 50 8.14 -0.21 4.94
C GLY A 50 7.22 0.17 3.77
N GLU A 51 7.39 1.39 3.25
CA GLU A 51 6.60 1.93 2.14
C GLU A 51 7.07 1.39 0.77
N GLY A 52 8.37 1.13 0.61
CA GLY A 52 8.95 0.74 -0.67
C GLY A 52 8.87 -0.74 -0.98
N VAL A 53 8.78 -1.62 0.02
CA VAL A 53 8.81 -3.07 -0.18
C VAL A 53 7.66 -3.76 0.55
N ILE A 54 7.50 -3.52 1.86
CA ILE A 54 6.54 -4.26 2.68
C ILE A 54 5.09 -3.95 2.27
N ALA A 55 4.70 -2.67 2.24
CA ALA A 55 3.34 -2.28 1.89
C ALA A 55 2.93 -2.68 0.46
N PRO A 56 3.79 -2.49 -0.58
CA PRO A 56 3.51 -3.00 -1.92
C PRO A 56 3.36 -4.53 -1.96
N THR A 57 4.21 -5.28 -1.24
CA THR A 57 4.12 -6.74 -1.19
C THR A 57 2.78 -7.21 -0.61
N ILE A 58 2.33 -6.59 0.50
CA ILE A 58 1.02 -6.88 1.10
C ILE A 58 -0.12 -6.56 0.12
N ASP A 59 -0.05 -5.42 -0.56
CA ASP A 59 -1.09 -4.98 -1.50
C ASP A 59 -1.16 -5.85 -2.76
N ILE A 60 -0.01 -6.22 -3.34
CA ILE A 60 0.06 -7.11 -4.51
C ILE A 60 -0.45 -8.49 -4.14
N ASN A 61 0.06 -9.10 -3.07
CA ASN A 61 -0.34 -10.45 -2.65
C ASN A 61 -1.84 -10.53 -2.31
N SER A 62 -2.40 -9.50 -1.68
CA SER A 62 -3.82 -9.51 -1.34
C SER A 62 -4.76 -9.32 -2.54
N ARG A 63 -4.24 -8.94 -3.72
CA ARG A 63 -4.98 -8.90 -4.99
C ARG A 63 -4.72 -10.11 -5.89
N ALA A 64 -3.81 -11.01 -5.50
CA ALA A 64 -3.53 -12.21 -6.28
C ALA A 64 -4.79 -13.06 -6.46
N GLU A 65 -4.90 -13.73 -7.61
CA GLU A 65 -6.00 -14.67 -7.88
C GLU A 65 -6.03 -15.78 -6.82
N ILE A 66 -4.86 -16.33 -6.52
CA ILE A 66 -4.65 -17.26 -5.42
C ILE A 66 -4.04 -16.46 -4.26
N GLN A 67 -4.88 -16.06 -3.31
CA GLN A 67 -4.48 -15.26 -2.16
C GLN A 67 -3.59 -16.10 -1.20
N PRO A 68 -2.32 -15.73 -0.99
CA PRO A 68 -1.46 -16.46 -0.08
C PRO A 68 -1.74 -16.10 1.38
N SER A 69 -1.48 -17.04 2.28
CA SER A 69 -1.36 -16.74 3.72
C SER A 69 -0.10 -15.91 3.98
N MET A 70 -0.18 -14.88 4.83
CA MET A 70 0.94 -13.99 5.14
C MET A 70 1.19 -13.92 6.65
N ILE A 71 2.46 -14.02 7.05
CA ILE A 71 2.92 -13.75 8.42
C ILE A 71 3.83 -12.53 8.35
N ILE A 72 3.47 -11.47 9.07
CA ILE A 72 4.18 -10.19 9.02
C ILE A 72 4.68 -9.86 10.42
N GLY A 73 6.00 -9.87 10.59
CA GLY A 73 6.63 -9.40 11.82
C GLY A 73 6.60 -7.87 11.88
N ASP A 74 5.58 -7.33 12.54
CA ASP A 74 5.37 -5.88 12.68
C ASP A 74 5.48 -5.42 14.15
N PRO A 75 6.70 -5.27 14.69
CA PRO A 75 6.90 -4.91 16.09
C PRO A 75 6.39 -3.51 16.44
N LYS A 76 6.10 -2.67 15.44
CA LYS A 76 5.58 -1.31 15.64
C LYS A 76 4.09 -1.17 15.38
N GLY A 77 3.48 -2.16 14.73
CA GLY A 77 2.06 -2.15 14.34
C GLY A 77 1.74 -1.22 13.15
N GLU A 78 2.73 -0.66 12.45
CA GLU A 78 2.53 0.30 11.35
C GLU A 78 1.87 -0.37 10.13
N HIS A 79 2.27 -1.61 9.83
CA HIS A 79 1.75 -2.40 8.71
C HIS A 79 0.38 -2.98 9.04
N TYR A 80 0.19 -3.45 10.28
CA TYR A 80 -1.12 -3.89 10.75
C TYR A 80 -2.16 -2.77 10.67
N GLN A 81 -1.87 -1.60 11.26
CA GLN A 81 -2.80 -0.48 11.29
C GLN A 81 -3.17 0.02 9.88
N SER A 82 -2.21 0.05 8.96
CA SER A 82 -2.42 0.53 7.59
C SER A 82 -3.17 -0.48 6.71
N SER A 83 -2.93 -1.79 6.87
CA SER A 83 -3.46 -2.82 5.98
C SER A 83 -4.74 -3.50 6.47
N TYR A 84 -5.03 -3.50 7.78
CA TYR A 84 -6.11 -4.29 8.40
C TYR A 84 -7.46 -4.19 7.67
N LYS A 85 -7.97 -2.97 7.49
CA LYS A 85 -9.30 -2.75 6.87
C LYS A 85 -9.33 -3.23 5.42
N THR A 86 -8.26 -2.99 4.67
CA THR A 86 -8.15 -3.39 3.26
C THR A 86 -8.08 -4.91 3.13
N MET A 87 -7.26 -5.57 3.95
CA MET A 87 -7.13 -7.03 3.93
C MET A 87 -8.43 -7.74 4.31
N ARG A 88 -9.11 -7.27 5.38
CA ARG A 88 -10.45 -7.79 5.76
C ARG A 88 -11.47 -7.61 4.63
N LYS A 89 -11.46 -6.45 3.96
CA LYS A 89 -12.34 -6.18 2.80
C LYS A 89 -12.04 -7.13 1.63
N ARG A 90 -10.79 -7.56 1.48
CA ARG A 90 -10.32 -8.51 0.46
C ARG A 90 -10.49 -9.98 0.85
N GLY A 91 -11.15 -10.28 1.97
CA GLY A 91 -11.51 -11.65 2.39
C GLY A 91 -10.54 -12.32 3.35
N TYR A 92 -9.47 -11.65 3.78
CA TYR A 92 -8.52 -12.22 4.73
C TYR A 92 -9.09 -12.32 6.15
N ALA A 93 -8.79 -13.42 6.84
CA ALA A 93 -8.87 -13.50 8.29
C ALA A 93 -7.59 -12.91 8.91
N VAL A 94 -7.66 -11.65 9.34
CA VAL A 94 -6.52 -10.93 9.94
C VAL A 94 -6.55 -11.07 11.46
N GLU A 95 -5.52 -11.72 12.01
CA GLU A 95 -5.33 -11.93 13.44
C GLU A 95 -4.03 -11.27 13.92
N VAL A 96 -4.01 -10.78 15.16
CA VAL A 96 -2.82 -10.22 15.81
C VAL A 96 -2.44 -11.09 17.00
N LEU A 97 -1.19 -11.53 17.02
CA LEU A 97 -0.63 -12.30 18.12
C LEU A 97 0.19 -11.37 19.01
N ASN A 98 -0.23 -11.22 20.27
CA ASN A 98 0.45 -10.45 21.32
C ASN A 98 1.09 -11.37 22.35
#